data_AF-A0A958XLH4-F1
#
_entry.id   AF-A0A958XLH4-F1
#
_cell.length_a   1.000
_cell.length_b   1.000
_cell.length_c   1.000
_cell.angle_alpha   90.00
_cell.angle_beta   90.00
_cell.angle_gamma   90.00
#
_symmetry.space_group_name_H-M   'P 1'
#
loop_
_entity.id
_entity.type
_entity.pdbx_description
1 polymer ?
#
loop_
_entity_poly.entity_id
_entity_poly.type
_entity_poly.pdbx_seq_one_letter_code
_entity_poly.pdbx_strand_id
1 'polypeptide(L)'
;MSPIKKWVCSGAFIALTFYLGYVVERPDFPAFITTYGLFFALYTWLITRPNWSQADRRWWIGLGIGLRVLLLFSIPNLSDDFYRFLWDGRLSAQGIHPFAHTPAYFIENQIALTGITPELFANLNSPAYYTVYPPVCQAVFWMAAKLYPESLTGGVFVLKLFLFFCELGVLWALTTNFSNSGGCNLFQFQISN
;
A
#
# COMPACT_ATOMS: atom_id res chain seq x y z
N MET A 1 20.62 -18.61 9.77
CA MET A 1 20.28 -17.98 11.07
C MET A 1 19.60 -18.99 12.00
N SER A 2 19.84 -18.95 13.31
CA SER A 2 19.17 -19.87 14.25
C SER A 2 17.65 -19.66 14.26
N PRO A 3 16.84 -20.70 14.53
CA PRO A 3 15.37 -20.59 14.53
C PRO A 3 14.87 -19.50 15.48
N ILE A 4 15.44 -19.40 16.69
CA ILE A 4 15.04 -18.40 17.69
C ILE A 4 15.21 -16.98 17.14
N LYS A 5 16.35 -16.66 16.52
CA LYS A 5 16.59 -15.33 15.94
C LYS A 5 15.61 -15.01 14.81
N LYS A 6 15.23 -15.99 14.00
CA LYS A 6 14.20 -15.81 12.94
C LYS A 6 12.86 -15.41 13.53
N TRP A 7 12.41 -16.11 14.56
CA TRP A 7 11.14 -15.80 15.22
C TRP A 7 11.16 -14.42 15.88
N VAL A 8 12.24 -14.08 16.60
CA VAL A 8 12.39 -12.76 17.23
C VAL A 8 12.33 -11.64 16.18
N CYS A 9 13.10 -11.75 15.09
CA CYS A 9 13.09 -10.74 14.03
C CYS A 9 11.73 -10.67 13.32
N SER A 10 11.07 -11.81 13.10
CA SER A 10 9.72 -11.83 12.50
C SER A 10 8.71 -11.11 13.40
N GLY A 11 8.75 -11.39 14.71
CA GLY A 11 7.92 -10.71 15.70
C GLY A 11 8.16 -9.20 15.74
N ALA A 12 9.43 -8.77 15.64
CA ALA A 12 9.77 -7.35 15.55
C ALA A 12 9.18 -6.69 14.30
N PHE A 13 9.32 -7.30 13.11
CA PHE A 13 8.70 -6.78 11.88
C PHE A 13 7.17 -6.70 11.99
N ILE A 14 6.53 -7.72 12.57
CA ILE A 14 5.07 -7.74 12.78
C ILE A 14 4.66 -6.61 13.72
N ALA A 15 5.33 -6.46 14.86
CA ALA A 15 5.03 -5.43 15.85
C ALA A 15 5.22 -4.01 15.27
N LEU A 16 6.32 -3.76 14.56
CA LEU A 16 6.57 -2.48 13.90
C LEU A 16 5.52 -2.19 12.81
N THR A 17 5.11 -3.21 12.04
CA THR A 17 4.09 -3.06 10.99
C THR A 17 2.73 -2.75 11.59
N PHE A 18 2.36 -3.46 12.67
CA PHE A 18 1.12 -3.21 13.38
C PHE A 18 1.10 -1.80 13.98
N TYR A 19 2.17 -1.41 14.67
CA TYR A 19 2.30 -0.08 15.24
C TYR A 19 2.14 1.01 14.18
N LEU A 20 2.88 0.92 13.07
CA LEU A 20 2.82 1.90 12.00
C LEU A 20 1.45 1.96 11.30
N GLY A 21 0.84 0.79 11.07
CA GLY A 21 -0.41 0.69 10.31
C GLY A 21 -1.67 1.01 11.12
N TYR A 22 -1.67 0.81 12.43
CA TYR A 22 -2.88 0.86 13.25
C TYR A 22 -2.82 1.82 14.44
N VAL A 23 -1.62 2.27 14.84
CA VAL A 23 -1.45 3.10 16.05
C VAL A 23 -0.95 4.50 15.69
N VAL A 24 0.01 4.61 14.79
CA VAL A 24 0.62 5.90 14.45
C VAL A 24 -0.34 6.75 13.61
N GLU A 25 -0.65 7.95 14.10
CA GLU A 25 -1.42 8.95 13.36
C GLU A 25 -0.52 9.71 12.37
N ARG A 26 -1.09 10.12 11.23
CA ARG A 26 -0.39 10.84 10.15
C ARG A 26 0.51 12.02 10.58
N PRO A 27 0.10 12.94 11.49
CA PRO A 27 0.92 14.09 11.85
C PRO A 27 2.11 13.75 12.77
N ASP A 28 2.18 12.52 13.31
CA ASP A 28 3.23 12.10 14.24
C ASP A 28 4.54 11.74 13.52
N PHE A 29 5.20 12.78 13.02
CA PHE A 29 6.49 12.64 12.34
C PHE A 29 7.55 11.90 13.18
N PRO A 30 7.73 12.19 14.50
CA PRO A 30 8.65 11.43 15.34
C PRO A 30 8.38 9.91 15.36
N ALA A 31 7.12 9.50 15.47
CA ALA A 31 6.77 8.08 15.44
C ALA A 31 7.08 7.46 14.06
N PHE A 32 6.80 8.16 12.96
CA PHE A 32 7.15 7.68 11.62
C PHE A 32 8.64 7.50 11.45
N ILE A 33 9.45 8.55 11.70
CA ILE A 33 10.88 8.50 11.42
C ILE A 33 11.58 7.46 12.30
N THR A 34 11.16 7.33 13.57
CA THR A 34 11.67 6.30 14.48
C THR A 34 11.33 4.90 13.99
N THR A 35 10.06 4.65 13.65
CA THR A 35 9.61 3.34 13.19
C THR A 35 10.28 2.93 11.88
N TYR A 36 10.38 3.85 10.91
CA TYR A 36 11.10 3.61 9.65
C TYR A 36 12.59 3.38 9.87
N GLY A 37 13.23 4.11 10.79
CA GLY A 37 14.61 3.88 11.19
C GLY A 37 14.83 2.48 11.77
N LEU A 38 13.92 2.01 12.62
CA LEU A 38 13.95 0.65 13.18
C LEU A 38 13.75 -0.41 12.10
N PHE A 39 12.80 -0.22 11.19
CA PHE A 39 12.63 -1.09 10.02
C PHE A 39 13.91 -1.18 9.19
N PHE A 40 14.52 -0.03 8.88
CA PHE A 40 15.73 0.03 8.07
C PHE A 40 16.92 -0.64 8.76
N ALA A 41 17.12 -0.40 10.06
CA ALA A 41 18.18 -1.04 10.84
C ALA A 41 17.99 -2.56 10.90
N LEU A 42 16.77 -3.04 11.18
CA LEU A 42 16.45 -4.46 11.23
C LEU A 42 16.60 -5.14 9.87
N TYR A 43 16.14 -4.48 8.80
CA TYR A 43 16.32 -4.94 7.43
C TYR A 43 17.80 -5.03 7.07
N THR A 44 18.58 -3.96 7.26
CA THR A 44 20.02 -3.93 6.93
C THR A 44 20.79 -5.00 7.69
N TRP A 45 20.52 -5.16 8.99
CA TRP A 45 21.08 -6.22 9.80
C TRP A 45 20.72 -7.62 9.30
N LEU A 46 19.52 -7.79 8.74
CA LEU A 46 19.07 -9.04 8.15
C LEU A 46 19.83 -9.31 6.85
N ILE A 47 19.72 -8.47 5.82
CA ILE A 47 20.32 -8.72 4.49
C ILE A 47 21.84 -8.93 4.55
N THR A 48 22.56 -8.24 5.45
CA THR A 48 24.02 -8.40 5.60
C THR A 48 24.46 -9.74 6.20
N ARG A 49 23.53 -10.63 6.59
CA ARG A 49 23.87 -11.97 7.06
C ARG A 49 24.35 -12.86 5.91
N PRO A 50 25.49 -13.56 6.06
CA PRO A 50 25.96 -14.49 5.05
C PRO A 50 25.10 -15.78 5.05
N ASN A 51 25.17 -16.51 3.93
CA ASN A 51 24.66 -17.89 3.80
C ASN A 51 23.15 -18.06 3.99
N TRP A 52 22.36 -17.30 3.23
CA TRP A 52 20.91 -17.49 3.16
C TRP A 52 20.52 -18.81 2.48
N SER A 53 19.85 -19.70 3.20
CA SER A 53 19.26 -20.91 2.63
C SER A 53 18.03 -20.59 1.75
N GLN A 54 17.63 -21.51 0.88
CA GLN A 54 16.37 -21.36 0.13
C GLN A 54 15.14 -21.30 1.06
N ALA A 55 15.14 -22.08 2.15
CA ALA A 55 14.07 -22.06 3.14
C ALA A 55 13.99 -20.71 3.85
N ASP A 56 15.14 -20.08 4.13
CA ASP A 56 15.20 -18.77 4.76
C ASP A 56 14.66 -17.68 3.81
N ARG A 57 15.00 -17.74 2.52
CA ARG A 57 14.44 -16.81 1.52
C ARG A 57 12.92 -16.92 1.45
N ARG A 58 12.39 -18.15 1.35
CA ARG A 58 10.95 -18.40 1.33
C ARG A 58 10.26 -17.90 2.60
N TRP A 59 10.89 -18.07 3.75
CA TRP A 59 10.40 -17.55 5.03
C TRP A 59 10.21 -16.03 5.00
N TRP A 60 11.25 -15.28 4.61
CA TRP A 60 11.19 -13.81 4.63
C TRP A 60 10.27 -13.24 3.55
N ILE A 61 10.20 -13.86 2.37
CA ILE A 61 9.22 -13.50 1.34
C ILE A 61 7.80 -13.76 1.86
N GLY A 62 7.56 -14.94 2.44
CA GLY A 62 6.27 -15.30 3.03
C GLY A 62 5.85 -14.35 4.16
N LEU A 63 6.80 -13.98 5.04
CA LEU A 63 6.56 -12.96 6.06
C LEU A 63 6.19 -11.62 5.42
N GLY A 64 6.95 -11.15 4.42
CA GLY A 64 6.66 -9.90 3.72
C GLY A 64 5.25 -9.88 3.12
N ILE A 65 4.82 -10.97 2.48
CA ILE A 65 3.45 -11.12 1.98
C ILE A 65 2.44 -11.07 3.13
N GLY A 66 2.70 -11.77 4.24
CA GLY A 66 1.84 -11.73 5.43
C GLY A 66 1.70 -10.33 6.04
N LEU A 67 2.77 -9.56 6.09
CA LEU A 67 2.74 -8.16 6.54
C LEU A 67 1.92 -7.28 5.60
N ARG A 68 1.97 -7.52 4.28
CA ARG A 68 1.12 -6.83 3.31
C ARG A 68 -0.35 -7.18 3.48
N VAL A 69 -0.68 -8.45 3.72
CA VAL A 69 -2.04 -8.89 4.05
C VAL A 69 -2.53 -8.22 5.34
N LEU A 70 -1.68 -8.12 6.36
CA LEU A 70 -2.02 -7.41 7.60
C LEU A 70 -2.37 -5.94 7.34
N LEU A 71 -1.68 -5.25 6.41
CA LEU A 71 -1.99 -3.87 6.05
C LEU A 71 -3.21 -3.70 5.13
N LEU A 72 -3.80 -4.77 4.58
CA LEU A 72 -5.04 -4.68 3.82
C LEU A 72 -6.21 -4.17 4.67
N PHE A 73 -6.15 -4.32 5.99
CA PHE A 73 -7.23 -3.95 6.90
C PHE A 73 -7.01 -2.63 7.65
N SER A 74 -5.88 -1.93 7.44
CA SER A 74 -5.63 -0.61 8.04
C SER A 74 -6.18 0.56 7.21
N ILE A 75 -6.19 1.78 7.74
CA ILE A 75 -6.37 3.00 6.92
C ILE A 75 -4.99 3.53 6.51
N PRO A 76 -4.79 4.02 5.26
CA PRO A 76 -3.53 4.63 4.87
C PRO A 76 -3.22 5.88 5.70
N ASN A 77 -2.08 5.88 6.40
CA ASN A 77 -1.67 6.98 7.27
C ASN A 77 -0.63 7.93 6.64
N LEU A 78 -0.06 7.57 5.48
CA LEU A 78 1.00 8.36 4.82
C LEU A 78 0.46 9.34 3.77
N SER A 79 -0.68 9.02 3.16
CA SER A 79 -1.35 9.86 2.16
C SER A 79 -2.85 9.82 2.38
N ASP A 80 -3.50 10.96 2.13
CA ASP A 80 -4.94 11.19 2.11
C ASP A 80 -5.54 11.12 0.70
N ASP A 81 -4.74 10.81 -0.34
CA ASP A 81 -5.21 10.74 -1.73
C ASP A 81 -6.33 9.71 -1.94
N PHE A 82 -6.44 8.71 -1.06
CA PHE A 82 -7.50 7.72 -1.15
C PHE A 82 -8.90 8.34 -1.06
N TYR A 83 -9.08 9.49 -0.37
CA TYR A 83 -10.34 10.21 -0.39
C TYR A 83 -10.68 10.71 -1.80
N ARG A 84 -9.68 11.21 -2.53
CA ARG A 84 -9.82 11.66 -3.92
C ARG A 84 -10.10 10.48 -4.85
N PHE A 85 -9.47 9.33 -4.62
CA PHE A 85 -9.73 8.09 -5.38
C PHE A 85 -11.18 7.66 -5.21
N LEU A 86 -11.69 7.63 -3.98
CA LEU A 86 -13.07 7.25 -3.71
C LEU A 86 -14.06 8.26 -4.29
N TRP A 87 -13.76 9.57 -4.21
CA TRP A 87 -14.57 10.60 -4.84
C TRP A 87 -14.72 10.37 -6.35
N ASP A 88 -13.60 10.23 -7.06
CA ASP A 88 -13.60 10.00 -8.51
C ASP A 88 -14.30 8.70 -8.90
N GLY A 89 -14.09 7.65 -8.11
CA GLY A 89 -14.76 6.38 -8.28
C GLY A 89 -16.28 6.50 -8.16
N ARG A 90 -16.75 7.24 -7.15
CA ARG A 90 -18.19 7.46 -6.88
C ARG A 90 -18.86 8.29 -7.98
N LEU A 91 -18.16 9.30 -8.53
CA LEU A 91 -18.62 10.03 -9.72
C LEU A 91 -18.74 9.08 -10.93
N SER A 92 -17.66 8.34 -11.22
CA SER A 92 -17.60 7.41 -12.35
C SER A 92 -18.67 6.32 -12.25
N ALA A 93 -18.95 5.82 -11.04
CA ALA A 93 -19.95 4.80 -10.79
C ALA A 93 -21.38 5.27 -11.10
N GLN A 94 -21.60 6.59 -11.11
CA GLN A 94 -22.85 7.28 -11.45
C GLN A 94 -22.85 7.82 -12.89
N GLY A 95 -21.87 7.44 -13.72
CA GLY A 95 -21.78 7.85 -15.12
C GLY A 95 -21.24 9.26 -15.33
N ILE A 96 -20.72 9.90 -14.28
CA ILE A 96 -20.13 11.23 -14.36
C ILE A 96 -18.63 11.11 -14.59
N HIS A 97 -18.12 11.76 -15.62
CA HIS A 97 -16.70 11.73 -15.94
C HIS A 97 -15.90 12.52 -14.88
N PRO A 98 -14.92 11.91 -14.19
CA PRO A 98 -14.24 12.54 -13.04
C PRO A 98 -13.34 13.72 -13.42
N PHE A 99 -13.07 13.91 -14.72
CA PHE A 99 -12.32 15.05 -15.25
C PHE A 99 -13.23 16.23 -15.64
N ALA A 100 -14.56 16.07 -15.60
CA ALA A 100 -15.48 17.11 -16.06
C ALA A 100 -15.54 18.31 -15.10
N HIS A 101 -15.48 18.05 -13.80
CA HIS A 101 -15.61 19.07 -12.76
C HIS A 101 -14.71 18.77 -11.56
N THR A 102 -14.37 19.81 -10.80
CA THR A 102 -13.66 19.69 -9.53
C THR A 102 -14.60 19.17 -8.43
N PRO A 103 -14.09 18.60 -7.33
CA PRO A 103 -14.93 18.27 -6.18
C PRO A 103 -15.73 19.45 -5.64
N ALA A 104 -15.12 20.65 -5.59
CA ALA A 104 -15.76 21.87 -5.08
C ALA A 104 -17.02 22.24 -5.87
N TYR A 105 -17.01 22.05 -7.19
CA TYR A 105 -18.18 22.28 -8.05
C TYR A 105 -19.44 21.56 -7.56
N PHE A 106 -19.33 20.29 -7.14
CA PHE A 106 -20.49 19.52 -6.68
C PHE A 106 -21.06 20.06 -5.36
N ILE A 107 -20.19 20.49 -4.45
CA ILE A 107 -20.61 21.05 -3.15
C ILE A 107 -21.21 22.44 -3.32
N GLU A 108 -20.56 23.32 -4.08
CA GLU A 108 -21.02 24.69 -4.34
C GLU A 108 -22.37 24.73 -5.08
N ASN A 109 -22.60 23.80 -6.00
CA ASN A 109 -23.85 23.68 -6.74
C ASN A 109 -24.88 22.75 -6.06
N GLN A 110 -24.61 22.29 -4.84
CA GLN A 110 -25.51 21.43 -4.05
C GLN A 110 -25.97 20.17 -4.81
N ILE A 111 -25.08 19.57 -5.60
CA ILE A 111 -25.38 18.38 -6.40
C ILE A 111 -25.28 17.16 -5.49
N ALA A 112 -26.44 16.61 -5.12
CA ALA A 112 -26.52 15.40 -4.30
C ALA A 112 -26.27 14.15 -5.15
N LEU A 113 -25.22 13.40 -4.81
CA LEU A 113 -24.85 12.14 -5.46
C LEU A 113 -24.59 11.07 -4.39
N THR A 114 -24.88 9.81 -4.69
CA THR A 114 -24.68 8.71 -3.73
C THR A 114 -23.21 8.61 -3.34
N GLY A 115 -22.93 8.57 -2.03
CA GLY A 115 -21.58 8.52 -1.48
C GLY A 115 -20.76 9.81 -1.63
N ILE A 116 -21.26 10.85 -2.27
CA ILE A 116 -20.60 12.17 -2.26
C ILE A 116 -21.17 12.96 -1.09
N THR A 117 -20.43 12.98 0.02
CA THR A 117 -20.87 13.61 1.27
C THR A 117 -19.96 14.77 1.67
N PRO A 118 -20.44 15.76 2.44
CA PRO A 118 -19.61 16.83 2.99
C PRO A 118 -18.43 16.32 3.82
N GLU A 119 -18.59 15.19 4.51
CA GLU A 119 -17.52 14.57 5.30
C GLU A 119 -16.42 14.02 4.38
N LEU A 120 -16.78 13.35 3.28
CA LEU A 120 -15.79 12.92 2.29
C LEU A 120 -15.08 14.12 1.67
N PHE A 121 -15.83 15.17 1.32
CA PHE A 121 -15.28 16.40 0.74
C PHE A 121 -14.27 17.09 1.68
N ALA A 122 -14.61 17.20 2.96
CA ALA A 122 -13.75 17.86 3.97
C ALA A 122 -12.40 17.18 4.15
N ASN A 123 -12.28 15.90 3.79
CA ASN A 123 -11.03 15.13 3.87
C ASN A 123 -10.20 15.16 2.57
N LEU A 124 -10.68 15.80 1.50
CA LEU A 124 -9.93 15.93 0.26
C LEU A 124 -8.75 16.90 0.43
N ASN A 125 -7.57 16.49 -0.02
CA ASN A 125 -6.40 17.36 -0.13
C ASN A 125 -6.42 18.29 -1.36
N SER A 126 -7.33 18.04 -2.31
CA SER A 126 -7.37 18.67 -3.63
C SER A 126 -8.79 19.05 -4.10
N PRO A 127 -9.63 19.68 -3.26
CA PRO A 127 -11.05 19.93 -3.57
C PRO A 127 -11.26 20.88 -4.76
N ALA A 128 -10.32 21.80 -4.99
CA ALA A 128 -10.40 22.79 -6.07
C ALA A 128 -9.70 22.34 -7.37
N TYR A 129 -9.15 21.13 -7.43
CA TYR A 129 -8.35 20.66 -8.57
C TYR A 129 -9.06 19.54 -9.33
N TYR A 130 -8.87 19.54 -10.65
CA TYR A 130 -9.26 18.43 -11.50
C TYR A 130 -8.46 17.17 -11.16
N THR A 131 -9.03 16.01 -11.46
CA THR A 131 -8.30 14.75 -11.27
C THR A 131 -7.11 14.67 -12.22
N VAL A 132 -6.00 14.13 -11.71
CA VAL A 132 -4.77 13.88 -12.47
C VAL A 132 -4.54 12.37 -12.69
N TYR A 133 -5.46 11.53 -12.21
CA TYR A 133 -5.26 10.09 -12.19
C TYR A 133 -5.57 9.48 -13.57
N PRO A 134 -4.66 8.65 -14.12
CA PRO A 134 -4.83 8.09 -15.46
C PRO A 134 -5.98 7.07 -15.53
N PRO A 135 -6.43 6.68 -16.75
CA PRO A 135 -7.59 5.81 -16.93
C PRO A 135 -7.55 4.47 -16.18
N VAL A 136 -6.37 3.85 -16.05
CA VAL A 136 -6.22 2.60 -15.30
C VAL A 136 -6.53 2.81 -13.81
N CYS A 137 -6.05 3.90 -13.21
CA CYS A 137 -6.39 4.25 -11.83
C CYS A 137 -7.89 4.51 -11.69
N GLN A 138 -8.47 5.29 -12.61
CA GLN A 138 -9.90 5.59 -12.62
C GLN A 138 -10.77 4.31 -12.70
N ALA A 139 -10.36 3.31 -13.47
CA ALA A 139 -11.06 2.02 -13.54
C ALA A 139 -11.05 1.28 -12.20
N VAL A 140 -9.93 1.30 -11.46
CA VAL A 140 -9.83 0.71 -10.12
C VAL A 140 -10.69 1.49 -9.11
N PHE A 141 -10.72 2.82 -9.21
CA PHE A 141 -11.53 3.68 -8.34
C PHE A 141 -13.03 3.43 -8.56
N TRP A 142 -13.43 3.35 -9.83
CA TRP A 142 -14.78 2.98 -10.23
C TRP A 142 -15.18 1.61 -9.66
N MET A 143 -14.30 0.62 -9.75
CA MET A 143 -14.55 -0.72 -9.20
C MET A 143 -14.73 -0.68 -7.67
N ALA A 144 -13.87 0.07 -6.97
CA ALA A 144 -14.00 0.27 -5.52
C ALA A 144 -15.36 0.89 -5.16
N ALA A 145 -15.80 1.90 -5.91
CA ALA A 145 -17.10 2.55 -5.70
C ALA A 145 -18.30 1.67 -6.10
N LYS A 146 -18.18 0.80 -7.11
CA LYS A 146 -19.23 -0.16 -7.47
C LYS A 146 -19.45 -1.21 -6.38
N LEU A 147 -18.38 -1.71 -5.78
CA LEU A 147 -18.46 -2.70 -4.70
C LEU A 147 -18.83 -2.06 -3.35
N TYR A 148 -18.34 -0.85 -3.09
CA TYR A 148 -18.52 -0.11 -1.85
C TYR A 148 -18.90 1.35 -2.12
N PRO A 149 -20.17 1.63 -2.47
CA PRO A 149 -20.59 2.97 -2.92
C PRO A 149 -20.47 4.04 -1.83
N GLU A 150 -20.67 3.67 -0.56
CA GLU A 150 -20.65 4.62 0.56
C GLU A 150 -19.57 4.30 1.59
N SER A 151 -19.11 3.05 1.65
CA SER A 151 -18.10 2.62 2.63
C SER A 151 -16.69 3.09 2.24
N LEU A 152 -16.09 3.89 3.11
CA LEU A 152 -14.69 4.30 2.99
C LEU A 152 -13.74 3.13 3.18
N THR A 153 -13.92 2.35 4.25
CA THR A 153 -13.07 1.21 4.59
C THR A 153 -13.13 0.13 3.52
N GLY A 154 -14.32 -0.18 3.01
CA GLY A 154 -14.51 -1.14 1.92
C GLY A 154 -13.89 -0.68 0.60
N GLY A 155 -14.08 0.59 0.24
CA GLY A 155 -13.45 1.16 -0.95
C GLY A 155 -11.91 1.12 -0.86
N VAL A 156 -11.35 1.57 0.27
CA VAL A 156 -9.90 1.50 0.56
C VAL A 156 -9.37 0.08 0.53
N PHE A 157 -10.14 -0.89 1.03
CA PHE A 157 -9.78 -2.30 0.95
C PHE A 157 -9.64 -2.76 -0.51
N VAL A 158 -10.59 -2.42 -1.40
CA VAL A 158 -10.51 -2.77 -2.84
C VAL A 158 -9.28 -2.14 -3.51
N LEU A 159 -9.02 -0.86 -3.22
CA LEU A 159 -7.84 -0.14 -3.75
C LEU A 159 -6.53 -0.85 -3.35
N LYS A 160 -6.39 -1.21 -2.07
CA LYS A 160 -5.21 -1.91 -1.57
C LYS A 160 -5.13 -3.36 -2.04
N LEU A 161 -6.26 -4.03 -2.23
CA LEU A 161 -6.30 -5.39 -2.76
C LEU A 161 -5.76 -5.43 -4.19
N PHE A 162 -6.12 -4.45 -5.02
CA PHE A 162 -5.54 -4.30 -6.36
C PHE A 162 -4.01 -4.11 -6.30
N LEU A 163 -3.53 -3.18 -5.47
CA LEU A 163 -2.09 -2.95 -5.28
C LEU A 163 -1.37 -4.20 -4.77
N PHE A 164 -1.96 -4.93 -3.83
CA PHE A 164 -1.43 -6.18 -3.31
C PHE A 164 -1.28 -7.23 -4.41
N PHE A 165 -2.26 -7.37 -5.32
CA PHE A 165 -2.13 -8.26 -6.46
C PHE A 165 -1.03 -7.80 -7.43
N CYS A 166 -0.86 -6.50 -7.64
CA CYS A 166 0.27 -5.98 -8.42
C CYS A 166 1.62 -6.34 -7.76
N GLU A 167 1.73 -6.19 -6.43
CA GLU A 167 2.92 -6.58 -5.67
C GLU A 167 3.22 -8.07 -5.78
N LEU A 168 2.20 -8.93 -5.69
CA LEU A 168 2.33 -10.37 -5.93
C LEU A 168 2.78 -10.68 -7.37
N GLY A 169 2.24 -9.97 -8.36
CA GLY A 169 2.64 -10.08 -9.76
C GLY A 169 4.11 -9.72 -9.97
N VAL A 170 4.59 -8.64 -9.34
CA VAL A 170 6.01 -8.26 -9.36
C VAL A 170 6.88 -9.33 -8.69
N LEU A 171 6.50 -9.81 -7.51
CA LEU A 171 7.23 -10.88 -6.82
C LEU A 171 7.32 -12.16 -7.66
N TRP A 172 6.22 -12.54 -8.32
CA TRP A 172 6.18 -13.68 -9.23
C TRP A 172 7.10 -13.46 -10.44
N ALA A 173 7.04 -12.30 -11.10
CA ALA A 173 7.88 -11.98 -12.24
C ALA A 173 9.37 -11.98 -11.87
N LEU A 174 9.74 -11.45 -10.71
CA LEU A 174 11.13 -11.47 -10.24
C LEU A 174 11.58 -12.90 -9.93
N THR A 175 10.80 -13.66 -9.18
CA THR A 175 11.20 -15.03 -8.78
C THR A 175 11.25 -16.02 -9.94
N THR A 176 10.43 -15.85 -10.97
CA THR A 176 10.44 -16.70 -12.17
C THR A 176 11.56 -16.34 -13.14
N ASN A 177 11.72 -15.05 -13.48
CA ASN A 177 12.75 -14.63 -14.43
C ASN A 177 14.15 -14.85 -13.87
N PHE A 178 14.40 -14.58 -12.59
CA PHE A 178 15.71 -14.88 -11.98
C PHE A 178 15.99 -16.38 -11.82
N SER A 179 14.95 -17.23 -11.77
CA SER A 179 15.13 -18.69 -11.74
C SER A 179 15.49 -19.25 -13.12
N ASN A 180 15.00 -18.63 -14.20
CA ASN A 180 15.21 -19.11 -15.57
C ASN A 180 16.53 -18.63 -16.19
N SER A 181 17.13 -17.56 -15.66
CA SER A 181 18.40 -17.00 -16.14
C SER A 181 19.65 -17.82 -15.77
N GLY A 182 19.53 -19.11 -15.42
CA GLY A 182 20.66 -20.03 -15.25
C GLY A 182 21.86 -19.44 -14.48
N GLY A 183 21.77 -19.31 -13.15
CA GLY A 183 22.96 -19.18 -12.30
C GLY A 183 23.84 -17.94 -12.51
N CYS A 184 23.27 -16.75 -12.77
CA CYS A 184 24.07 -15.53 -12.64
C CYS A 184 24.10 -15.06 -11.18
N ASN A 185 25.16 -15.46 -10.46
CA ASN A 185 25.48 -15.07 -9.08
C ASN A 185 25.58 -13.54 -8.91
N LEU A 186 24.46 -12.83 -8.73
CA LEU A 186 24.50 -11.42 -8.33
C LEU A 186 24.73 -11.21 -6.82
N PHE A 187 24.85 -12.30 -6.04
CA PHE A 187 25.17 -12.27 -4.60
C PHE A 187 26.55 -12.87 -4.25
N GLN A 188 27.43 -13.09 -5.23
CA GLN A 188 28.87 -13.21 -4.93
C GLN A 188 29.48 -11.81 -4.84
N PHE A 189 29.21 -11.10 -3.73
CA PHE A 189 30.23 -10.20 -3.19
C PHE A 189 31.31 -11.10 -2.57
N GLN A 190 32.13 -11.71 -3.44
CA GLN A 190 33.48 -12.10 -3.03
C GLN A 190 34.23 -10.79 -2.83
N ILE A 191 34.40 -10.39 -1.56
CA ILE A 191 35.51 -9.51 -1.21
C ILE A 191 36.76 -10.35 -1.47
N SER A 192 37.38 -10.14 -2.63
CA SER A 192 38.75 -10.58 -2.88
C SER A 192 39.69 -9.62 -2.17
N ASN A 193 40.59 -10.22 -1.38
CA ASN A 193 41.67 -9.68 -0.55
C ASN A 193 41.27 -9.25 0.87
#